data_AF-A0A662WFP8-F1
#
_entry.id   AF-A0A662WFP8-F1
#
_cell.length_a   1.000
_cell.length_b   1.000
_cell.length_c   1.000
_cell.angle_alpha   90.00
_cell.angle_beta   90.00
_cell.angle_gamma   90.00
#
_symmetry.space_group_name_H-M   'P 1'
#
loop_
_entity.id
_entity.type
_entity.pdbx_description
1 polymer ?
#
loop_
_entity_poly.entity_id
_entity_poly.type
_entity_poly.pdbx_seq_one_letter_code
_entity_poly.pdbx_strand_id
1 'polypeptide(L)'
;MCSFWRGLARPLYCVAPMANVTDAAFRRLIVEIAKPSVMWTEFVSCEALTHDRDSRRRMMTTLMYAEQERPVVAQLFGSKPEQFYEVRDCIRGSLVYL
;
A
#
# COMPACT_ATOMS: atom_id res chain seq x y z
N MET A 1 -1.63 20.31 -8.25
CA MET A 1 -1.98 18.89 -8.50
C MET A 1 -3.23 18.53 -7.70
N CYS A 2 -4.21 17.88 -8.32
CA CYS A 2 -5.43 17.42 -7.65
C CYS A 2 -5.23 15.98 -7.17
N SER A 3 -5.21 15.75 -5.85
CA SER A 3 -5.16 14.41 -5.24
C SER A 3 -6.58 13.93 -4.88
N PHE A 4 -6.82 12.62 -4.87
CA PHE A 4 -8.12 12.03 -4.49
C PHE A 4 -8.59 12.47 -3.10
N TRP A 5 -7.66 12.80 -2.19
CA TRP A 5 -7.94 13.33 -0.85
C TRP A 5 -8.91 14.52 -0.81
N ARG A 6 -8.94 15.36 -1.86
CA ARG A 6 -9.82 16.55 -1.91
C ARG A 6 -11.28 16.20 -2.22
N GLY A 7 -11.55 15.03 -2.77
CA GLY A 7 -12.90 14.59 -3.16
C GLY A 7 -13.62 13.70 -2.14
N LEU A 8 -12.99 13.43 -0.99
CA LEU A 8 -13.56 12.53 0.02
C LEU A 8 -14.49 13.27 0.98
N ALA A 9 -15.66 12.68 1.25
CA ALA A 9 -16.59 13.16 2.26
C ALA A 9 -16.00 13.01 3.68
N ARG A 10 -16.37 13.91 4.59
CA ARG A 10 -15.89 13.92 5.99
C ARG A 10 -16.99 13.49 6.96
N PRO A 11 -16.68 12.86 8.11
CA PRO A 11 -15.34 12.46 8.57
C PRO A 11 -14.74 11.31 7.76
N LEU A 12 -13.41 11.25 7.69
CA LEU A 12 -12.70 10.15 7.03
C LEU A 12 -12.56 8.99 7.99
N TYR A 13 -12.92 7.80 7.51
CA TYR A 13 -12.62 6.55 8.19
C TYR A 13 -11.57 5.79 7.40
N CYS A 14 -10.59 5.24 8.11
CA CYS A 14 -9.49 4.50 7.55
C CYS A 14 -9.10 3.35 8.48
N VAL A 15 -8.62 2.27 7.88
CA VAL A 15 -7.92 1.22 8.61
C VAL A 15 -6.44 1.59 8.68
N ALA A 16 -5.88 1.56 9.89
CA ALA A 16 -4.46 1.83 10.10
C ALA A 16 -3.60 0.71 9.47
N PRO A 17 -2.48 1.06 8.83
CA PRO A 17 -1.54 0.06 8.31
C PRO A 17 -0.84 -0.68 9.45
N MET A 18 -0.95 -2.02 9.46
CA MET A 18 -0.37 -2.87 10.49
C MET A 18 0.27 -4.11 9.86
N ALA A 19 1.58 -4.24 10.00
CA ALA A 19 2.33 -5.39 9.48
C ALA A 19 1.83 -6.72 10.08
N ASN A 20 1.68 -7.73 9.23
CA ASN A 20 1.11 -9.05 9.48
C ASN A 20 -0.33 -9.04 10.02
N VAL A 21 -1.07 -7.95 9.84
CA VAL A 21 -2.48 -7.83 10.26
C VAL A 21 -3.34 -7.34 9.11
N THR A 22 -2.99 -6.21 8.49
CA THR A 22 -3.78 -5.63 7.39
C THR A 22 -3.31 -6.13 6.04
N ASP A 23 -3.19 -7.45 5.89
CA ASP A 23 -2.81 -8.08 4.62
C ASP A 23 -3.95 -8.00 3.58
N ALA A 24 -3.70 -8.54 2.38
CA ALA A 24 -4.67 -8.58 1.30
C ALA A 24 -6.00 -9.26 1.68
N ALA A 25 -5.94 -10.38 2.42
CA ALA A 25 -7.12 -11.16 2.79
C ALA A 25 -7.98 -10.39 3.81
N PHE A 26 -7.35 -9.82 4.83
CA PHE A 26 -8.00 -8.97 5.82
C PHE A 26 -8.71 -7.79 5.15
N ARG A 27 -8.00 -7.06 4.28
CA ARG A 27 -8.55 -5.88 3.62
C ARG A 27 -9.70 -6.22 2.68
N ARG A 28 -9.67 -7.39 2.04
CA ARG A 28 -10.80 -7.88 1.23
C ARG A 28 -12.06 -8.11 2.08
N LEU A 29 -11.91 -8.71 3.26
CA LEU A 29 -13.02 -8.89 4.19
C LEU A 29 -13.59 -7.53 4.68
N ILE A 30 -12.72 -6.56 4.99
CA ILE A 30 -13.17 -5.23 5.39
C ILE A 30 -13.96 -4.53 4.28
N VAL A 31 -13.55 -4.66 3.02
CA VAL A 31 -14.28 -4.11 1.88
C VAL A 31 -15.70 -4.70 1.78
N GLU A 32 -15.86 -5.99 2.06
CA GLU A 32 -17.16 -6.67 2.02
C GLU A 32 -18.10 -6.28 3.18
N ILE A 33 -17.54 -6.02 4.37
CA ILE A 33 -18.33 -5.69 5.57
C ILE A 33 -18.66 -4.20 5.65
N ALA A 34 -17.62 -3.35 5.58
CA ALA A 34 -17.73 -1.91 5.82
C ALA A 34 -16.51 -1.18 5.23
N LYS A 35 -16.51 -1.00 3.91
CA LYS A 35 -15.41 -0.34 3.21
C LYS A 35 -15.16 1.08 3.75
N PRO A 36 -13.94 1.37 4.26
CA PRO A 36 -13.59 2.70 4.74
C PRO A 36 -13.41 3.70 3.58
N SER A 37 -13.27 4.99 3.91
CA SER A 37 -13.04 6.05 2.92
C SER A 37 -11.73 5.84 2.16
N VAL A 38 -10.71 5.32 2.83
CA VAL A 38 -9.39 5.00 2.27
C VAL A 38 -8.81 3.79 3.01
N MET A 39 -8.09 2.93 2.28
CA MET A 39 -7.33 1.82 2.85
C MET A 39 -5.83 2.00 2.70
N TRP A 40 -5.07 1.30 3.53
CA TRP A 40 -3.62 1.21 3.43
C TRP A 40 -3.21 -0.25 3.27
N THR A 41 -2.14 -0.48 2.52
CA THR A 41 -1.41 -1.75 2.61
C THR A 41 -0.70 -1.84 3.95
N GLU A 42 -0.11 -2.98 4.25
CA GLU A 42 0.94 -3.01 5.27
C GLU A 42 2.14 -2.14 4.85
N PHE A 43 3.01 -1.80 5.79
CA PHE A 43 4.19 -0.99 5.51
C PHE A 43 5.39 -1.83 5.06
N VAL A 44 6.10 -1.33 4.05
CA VAL A 44 7.26 -2.02 3.47
C VAL A 44 8.51 -1.15 3.53
N SER A 45 9.65 -1.77 3.85
CA SER A 45 10.94 -1.10 3.92
C SER A 45 11.47 -0.78 2.52
N CYS A 46 11.86 0.47 2.30
CA CYS A 46 12.55 0.88 1.07
C CYS A 46 13.88 0.15 0.90
N GLU A 47 14.59 -0.14 1.99
CA GLU A 47 15.82 -0.94 1.96
C GLU A 47 15.54 -2.37 1.49
N ALA A 48 14.49 -3.01 2.01
CA ALA A 48 14.15 -4.37 1.60
C ALA A 48 13.70 -4.47 0.12
N LEU A 49 13.05 -3.43 -0.40
CA LEU A 49 12.67 -3.34 -1.82
C LEU A 49 13.87 -3.08 -2.75
N THR A 50 14.96 -2.51 -2.25
CA THR A 50 16.16 -2.17 -3.03
C THR A 50 17.32 -3.14 -2.82
N HIS A 51 17.23 -4.05 -1.84
CA HIS A 51 18.32 -4.96 -1.46
C HIS A 51 18.71 -5.97 -2.55
N ASP A 52 17.77 -6.84 -2.96
CA ASP A 52 17.96 -7.84 -4.00
C ASP A 52 16.62 -8.20 -4.65
N ARG A 53 16.64 -8.98 -5.75
CA ARG A 53 15.43 -9.35 -6.50
C ARG A 53 14.45 -10.22 -5.72
N ASP A 54 14.94 -11.15 -4.89
CA ASP A 54 14.11 -12.06 -4.11
C ASP A 54 13.47 -11.32 -2.93
N SER A 55 14.23 -10.47 -2.24
CA SER A 55 13.72 -9.56 -1.22
C SER A 55 12.66 -8.63 -1.80
N ARG A 56 12.93 -8.00 -2.95
CA ARG A 56 11.96 -7.17 -3.66
C ARG A 56 10.69 -7.96 -3.97
N ARG A 57 10.80 -9.17 -4.53
CA ARG A 57 9.63 -10.02 -4.86
C ARG A 57 8.77 -10.32 -3.63
N ARG A 58 9.39 -10.69 -2.50
CA ARG A 58 8.66 -10.93 -1.23
C ARG A 58 8.01 -9.67 -0.68
N MET A 59 8.65 -8.52 -0.80
CA MET A 59 8.10 -7.26 -0.31
C MET A 59 6.97 -6.72 -1.20
N MET A 60 7.04 -6.98 -2.52
CA MET A 60 5.97 -6.59 -3.45
C MET A 60 4.66 -7.35 -3.18
N THR A 61 4.69 -8.57 -2.64
CA THR A 61 3.45 -9.28 -2.27
C THR A 61 2.69 -8.59 -1.14
N THR A 62 3.41 -7.93 -0.22
CA THR A 62 2.83 -7.14 0.87
C THR A 62 2.10 -5.88 0.36
N LEU A 63 2.46 -5.40 -0.84
CA LEU A 63 1.83 -4.24 -1.49
C LEU A 63 0.68 -4.62 -2.44
N MET A 64 0.36 -5.92 -2.59
CA MET A 64 -0.75 -6.37 -3.43
C MET A 64 -2.09 -5.85 -2.91
N TYR A 65 -2.99 -5.51 -3.81
CA TYR A 65 -4.37 -5.11 -3.50
C TYR A 65 -5.31 -5.54 -4.63
N ALA A 66 -6.60 -5.66 -4.31
CA ALA A 66 -7.68 -5.87 -5.26
C ALA A 66 -8.30 -4.53 -5.68
N GLU A 67 -8.82 -4.41 -6.91
CA GLU A 67 -9.38 -3.14 -7.41
C GLU A 67 -10.51 -2.58 -6.54
N GLN A 68 -11.28 -3.46 -5.88
CA GLN A 68 -12.34 -3.09 -4.95
C GLN A 68 -11.83 -2.36 -3.70
N GLU A 69 -10.53 -2.47 -3.38
CA GLU A 69 -9.88 -1.78 -2.26
C GLU A 69 -9.71 -0.27 -2.50
N ARG A 70 -9.83 0.21 -3.75
CA ARG A 70 -9.58 1.62 -4.05
C ARG A 70 -10.57 2.58 -3.38
N PRO A 71 -10.13 3.73 -2.86
CA PRO A 71 -8.75 4.22 -2.88
C PRO A 71 -7.87 3.53 -1.81
N VAL A 72 -6.70 3.04 -2.25
CA VAL A 72 -5.71 2.36 -1.40
C VAL A 72 -4.36 3.07 -1.48
N VAL A 73 -3.64 3.12 -0.38
CA VAL A 73 -2.34 3.78 -0.23
C VAL A 73 -1.29 2.76 0.18
N ALA A 74 -0.22 2.65 -0.60
CA ALA A 74 0.95 1.88 -0.21
C ALA A 74 1.77 2.66 0.83
N GLN A 75 2.07 2.06 1.99
CA GLN A 75 2.94 2.68 2.99
C GLN A 75 4.38 2.20 2.84
N LEU A 76 5.29 3.15 2.72
CA LEU A 76 6.73 2.90 2.65
C LEU A 76 7.43 3.55 3.84
N PHE A 77 8.52 2.93 4.32
CA PHE A 77 9.36 3.51 5.36
C PHE A 77 10.85 3.26 5.09
N GLY A 78 11.70 4.12 5.65
CA GLY A 78 13.14 4.09 5.46
C GLY A 78 13.79 5.40 5.89
N SER A 79 15.12 5.45 5.85
CA SER A 79 15.90 6.62 6.28
C SER A 79 16.73 7.27 5.17
N LYS A 80 16.84 6.62 3.99
CA LYS A 80 17.66 7.10 2.87
C LYS A 80 16.77 7.62 1.73
N PRO A 81 16.75 8.93 1.45
CA PRO A 81 15.91 9.51 0.40
C PRO A 81 16.09 8.85 -0.97
N GLU A 82 17.31 8.43 -1.33
CA GLU A 82 17.65 7.80 -2.59
C GLU A 82 16.85 6.50 -2.81
N GLN A 83 16.63 5.72 -1.74
CA GLN A 83 15.85 4.50 -1.80
C GLN A 83 14.36 4.78 -2.06
N PHE A 84 13.81 5.89 -1.55
CA PHE A 84 12.42 6.27 -1.86
C PHE A 84 12.22 6.61 -3.34
N TYR A 85 13.20 7.26 -3.97
CA TYR A 85 13.15 7.55 -5.41
C TYR A 85 13.22 6.28 -6.26
N GLU A 86 14.09 5.33 -5.91
CA GLU A 86 14.16 4.04 -6.62
C GLU A 86 12.85 3.25 -6.44
N VAL A 87 12.34 3.19 -5.21
CA VAL A 87 11.09 2.47 -4.90
C VAL A 87 9.89 3.06 -5.61
N ARG A 88 9.81 4.39 -5.76
CA ARG A 88 8.76 5.05 -6.56
C ARG A 88 8.64 4.43 -7.96
N ASP A 89 9.76 4.21 -8.62
CA ASP A 89 9.78 3.66 -9.98
C ASP A 89 9.45 2.16 -9.98
N CYS A 90 9.91 1.43 -8.97
CA CYS A 90 9.56 0.02 -8.75
C CYS A 90 8.05 -0.19 -8.57
N ILE A 91 7.39 0.60 -7.71
CA ILE A 91 5.95 0.41 -7.43
C ILE A 91 5.06 0.90 -8.58
N ARG A 92 5.46 1.95 -9.31
CA ARG A 92 4.63 2.53 -10.38
C ARG A 92 4.42 1.57 -11.55
N GLY A 93 5.37 0.67 -11.80
CA GLY A 93 5.30 -0.32 -12.88
C GLY A 93 4.82 -1.71 -12.46
N SER A 94 4.52 -1.94 -11.17
CA SER A 94 4.37 -3.31 -10.64
C SER A 94 3.34 -3.42 -9.53
N LEU A 95 2.30 -2.57 -9.50
CA LEU A 95 1.15 -2.81 -8.64
C LEU A 95 0.45 -4.10 -9.10
N VAL A 96 0.76 -5.19 -8.40
CA VAL A 96 0.27 -6.54 -8.70
C VAL A 96 -1.16 -6.65 -8.18
N TYR A 97 -2.08 -6.85 -9.10
CA TYR A 97 -3.49 -7.16 -8.83
C TYR A 97 -3.60 -8.58 -8.29
N LEU A 98 -4.45 -8.77 -7.28
CA LEU A 98 -4.99 -10.08 -6.91
C LEU A 98 -5.94 -10.61 -7.99
#